data_AF-A0A381KMS4-F1
#
_entry.id   AF-A0A381KMS4-F1
#
_cell.length_a   1.000
_cell.length_b   1.000
_cell.length_c   1.000
_cell.angle_alpha   90.00
_cell.angle_beta   90.00
_cell.angle_gamma   90.00
#
_symmetry.space_group_name_H-M   'P 1'
#
loop_
_entity.id
_entity.type
_entity.pdbx_description
1 polymer ?
#
loop_
_entity_poly.entity_id
_entity_poly.type
_entity_poly.pdbx_seq_one_letter_code
_entity_poly.pdbx_strand_id
1 'polypeptide(L)'
;MSKADISMQNIKAIDFNAEFVKSLGAIPCPYHRYYYKTKEMLEDELREFKEGKARGQVVKELEEQLFELYKDEKLDVKPPQLEKRGGAYYSDAACNLISSIYNDKKDIQVVNTLNKGSIRDFKDEQAVEVSSVITKKWSKTNKYRIFTRFCAWISKSNQII
;
A
#
# COMPACT_ATOMS: atom_id res chain seq x y z
N MET A 1 -16.04 -9.41 19.62
CA MET A 1 -16.02 -8.87 18.23
C MET A 1 -14.56 -8.83 17.81
N SER A 2 -14.16 -9.65 16.84
CA SER A 2 -12.78 -9.79 16.40
C SER A 2 -12.25 -8.47 15.85
N LYS A 3 -11.11 -7.99 16.39
CA LYS A 3 -10.30 -6.93 15.78
C LYS A 3 -10.02 -7.37 14.35
N ALA A 4 -10.66 -6.73 13.37
CA ALA A 4 -10.24 -6.87 11.98
C ALA A 4 -8.91 -6.14 11.87
N ASP A 5 -7.82 -6.88 11.98
CA ASP A 5 -6.49 -6.38 11.66
C ASP A 5 -6.47 -6.04 10.18
N ILE A 6 -6.67 -4.76 9.86
CA ILE A 6 -6.36 -4.20 8.53
C ILE A 6 -4.82 -4.11 8.46
N SER A 7 -4.19 -5.27 8.39
CA SER A 7 -2.75 -5.46 8.27
C SER A 7 -2.51 -6.23 6.99
N MET A 8 -1.68 -5.66 6.12
CA MET A 8 -1.13 -6.43 5.00
C MET A 8 -0.32 -7.59 5.57
N GLN A 9 -0.48 -8.80 5.01
CA GLN A 9 0.27 -10.00 5.41
C GLN A 9 1.80 -9.82 5.31
N ASN A 10 2.25 -8.78 4.61
CA ASN A 10 3.65 -8.44 4.39
C ASN A 10 4.29 -7.60 5.51
N ILE A 11 3.50 -7.01 6.42
CA ILE A 11 4.01 -6.13 7.48
C ILE A 11 3.41 -6.58 8.80
N LYS A 12 4.28 -6.88 9.77
CA LYS A 12 3.84 -7.24 11.11
C LYS A 12 2.94 -6.17 11.71
N ALA A 13 1.85 -6.63 12.30
CA ALA A 13 0.89 -5.80 13.02
C ALA A 13 1.49 -5.38 14.37
N ILE A 14 2.46 -4.47 14.34
CA ILE A 14 2.85 -3.76 15.56
C ILE A 14 1.83 -2.64 15.78
N ASP A 15 1.01 -2.79 16.82
CA ASP A 15 -0.05 -1.84 17.11
C ASP A 15 0.52 -0.46 17.48
N PHE A 16 -0.09 0.58 16.92
CA PHE A 16 0.11 1.94 17.41
C PHE A 16 -0.70 2.14 18.70
N ASN A 17 -0.11 2.80 19.69
CA ASN A 17 -0.85 3.22 20.88
C ASN A 17 -2.01 4.14 20.48
N ALA A 18 -3.21 3.91 21.02
CA ALA A 18 -4.39 4.74 20.75
C ALA A 18 -4.17 6.23 21.08
N GLU A 19 -3.39 6.54 22.12
CA GLU A 19 -3.02 7.92 22.45
C GLU A 19 -2.13 8.54 21.37
N PHE A 20 -1.19 7.77 20.81
CA PHE A 20 -0.35 8.20 19.69
C PHE A 20 -1.17 8.49 18.43
N VAL A 21 -2.14 7.64 18.07
CA VAL A 21 -3.01 7.88 16.91
C VAL A 21 -3.88 9.12 17.13
N LYS A 22 -4.38 9.33 18.36
CA LYS A 22 -5.17 10.53 18.70
C LYS A 22 -4.33 11.81 18.62
N SER A 23 -3.10 11.80 19.13
CA SER A 23 -2.21 12.97 19.09
C SER A 23 -1.70 13.26 17.68
N LEU A 24 -1.51 12.22 16.86
CA LEU A 24 -1.14 12.33 15.45
C LEU A 24 -2.22 13.02 14.61
N GLY A 25 -3.50 12.85 14.97
CA GLY A 25 -4.64 13.43 14.24
C GLY A 25 -4.85 12.82 12.84
N ALA A 26 -4.27 11.65 12.57
CA ALA A 26 -4.38 10.91 11.33
C ALA A 26 -4.28 9.40 11.59
N ILE A 27 -4.81 8.58 10.67
CA ILE A 27 -4.68 7.13 10.71
C ILE A 27 -3.43 6.75 9.90
N PRO A 28 -2.35 6.25 10.52
CA PRO A 28 -1.13 5.89 9.80
C PRO A 28 -1.31 4.60 8.99
N CYS A 29 -0.76 4.55 7.78
CA CYS A 29 -0.66 3.30 7.02
C CYS A 29 0.39 2.35 7.65
N PRO A 30 0.29 1.02 7.43
CA PRO A 30 1.21 0.03 8.01
C PRO A 30 2.70 0.33 7.82
N TYR A 31 3.09 0.93 6.68
CA TYR A 31 4.47 1.29 6.39
C TYR A 31 5.03 2.39 7.30
N HIS A 32 4.18 3.19 7.95
CA HIS A 32 4.64 4.19 8.93
C HIS A 32 5.32 3.56 10.16
N ARG A 33 5.12 2.24 10.40
CA ARG A 33 5.83 1.52 11.47
C ARG A 33 7.35 1.56 11.29
N TYR A 34 7.84 1.57 10.05
CA TYR A 34 9.27 1.71 9.77
C TYR A 34 9.86 3.04 10.24
N TYR A 35 9.04 4.09 10.35
CA TYR A 35 9.46 5.42 10.79
C TYR A 35 9.26 5.64 12.29
N TYR A 36 8.12 5.22 12.83
CA TYR A 36 7.78 5.45 14.24
C TYR A 36 8.23 4.33 15.19
N LYS A 37 8.47 3.14 14.67
CA LYS A 37 8.86 1.93 15.43
C LYS A 37 10.08 1.26 14.79
N THR A 38 11.00 2.05 14.23
CA THR A 38 12.18 1.59 13.48
C THR A 38 12.98 0.52 14.22
N LYS A 39 13.24 0.71 15.52
CA LYS A 39 13.99 -0.24 16.33
C LYS A 39 13.30 -1.61 16.42
N GLU A 40 12.01 -1.62 16.74
CA GLU A 40 11.21 -2.85 16.85
C GLU A 40 11.13 -3.58 15.50
N MET A 41 10.92 -2.84 14.41
CA MET A 41 10.89 -3.39 13.06
C MET A 41 12.24 -4.04 12.69
N LEU A 42 13.35 -3.35 12.95
CA LEU A 42 14.69 -3.83 12.63
C LEU A 42 15.07 -5.07 13.46
N GLU A 43 14.77 -5.08 14.76
CA GLU A 43 15.02 -6.24 15.62
C GLU A 43 14.29 -7.49 15.12
N ASP A 44 13.05 -7.32 14.66
CA ASP A 44 12.24 -8.38 14.08
C ASP A 44 12.78 -8.89 12.74
N GLU A 45 13.18 -7.99 11.85
CA GLU A 45 13.77 -8.34 10.55
C GLU A 45 15.12 -9.05 10.71
N LEU A 46 15.95 -8.63 11.66
CA LEU A 46 17.21 -9.30 11.99
C LEU A 46 16.99 -10.70 12.57
N ARG A 47 15.93 -10.89 13.37
CA ARG A 47 15.55 -12.22 13.88
C ARG A 47 15.13 -13.14 12.73
N GLU A 48 14.26 -12.66 11.83
CA GLU A 48 13.82 -13.42 10.65
C GLU A 48 14.97 -13.77 9.72
N PHE A 49 15.90 -12.84 9.52
CA PHE A 49 17.10 -13.07 8.72
C PHE A 49 17.98 -14.18 9.30
N LYS A 50 18.20 -14.18 10.63
CA LYS A 50 18.95 -15.25 11.31
C LYS A 50 18.29 -16.62 11.20
N GLU A 51 16.96 -16.66 11.13
CA GLU A 51 16.18 -17.89 10.93
C GLU A 51 16.07 -18.32 9.46
N GLY A 52 16.64 -17.56 8.51
CA GLY A 52 16.48 -17.83 7.08
C GLY A 52 15.06 -17.62 6.55
N LYS A 53 14.26 -16.81 7.26
CA LYS A 53 12.86 -16.50 6.94
C LYS A 53 12.68 -15.04 6.53
N ALA A 54 13.72 -14.43 5.96
CA ALA A 54 13.56 -13.08 5.41
C ALA A 54 12.46 -13.09 4.34
N ARG A 55 11.70 -11.99 4.23
CA ARG A 55 10.51 -11.97 3.36
C ARG A 55 10.79 -12.43 1.93
N GLY A 56 11.95 -12.08 1.36
CA GLY A 56 12.35 -12.53 0.04
C GLY A 56 12.52 -14.06 -0.08
N GLN A 57 13.06 -14.72 0.95
CA GLN A 57 13.20 -16.18 1.00
C GLN A 57 11.83 -16.85 1.09
N VAL A 58 10.96 -16.35 1.98
CA VAL A 58 9.58 -16.85 2.13
C VAL A 58 8.78 -16.69 0.84
N VAL A 59 8.91 -15.55 0.15
CA VAL A 59 8.23 -15.32 -1.14
C VAL A 59 8.78 -16.24 -2.23
N LYS A 60 10.09 -16.48 -2.27
CA LYS A 60 10.70 -17.40 -3.23
C LYS A 60 10.15 -18.82 -3.08
N GLU A 61 10.12 -19.36 -1.87
CA GLU A 61 9.56 -20.69 -1.60
C GLU A 61 8.06 -20.76 -1.96
N LEU A 62 7.31 -19.70 -1.67
CA LEU A 62 5.89 -19.59 -2.03
C LEU A 62 5.70 -19.57 -3.56
N GLU A 63 6.55 -18.85 -4.29
CA GLU A 63 6.49 -18.79 -5.76
C GLU A 63 6.85 -20.13 -6.39
N GLU A 64 7.84 -20.86 -5.86
CA GLU A 64 8.16 -22.22 -6.32
C GLU A 64 6.97 -23.18 -6.17
N GLN A 65 6.26 -23.13 -5.04
CA GLN A 65 5.03 -23.91 -4.82
C GLN A 65 3.90 -23.52 -5.78
N LEU A 66 3.71 -22.22 -6.01
CA LEU A 66 2.70 -21.70 -6.93
C LEU A 66 2.99 -22.13 -8.37
N PHE A 67 4.25 -22.08 -8.81
CA PHE A 67 4.62 -22.51 -10.15
C PHE A 67 4.38 -24.01 -10.37
N GLU A 68 4.58 -24.85 -9.35
CA GLU A 68 4.24 -26.27 -9.46
C GLU A 68 2.73 -26.47 -9.65
N LEU A 69 1.89 -25.74 -8.90
CA LEU A 69 0.43 -25.79 -9.07
C LEU A 69 0.00 -25.33 -10.47
N TYR A 70 0.63 -24.28 -11.00
CA TYR A 70 0.31 -23.75 -12.32
C TYR A 70 0.74 -24.65 -13.49
N LYS A 71 1.47 -25.76 -13.25
CA LYS A 71 1.72 -26.77 -14.29
C LYS A 71 0.48 -27.59 -14.63
N ASP A 72 -0.50 -27.67 -13.72
CA ASP A 72 -1.74 -28.37 -13.99
C ASP A 72 -2.67 -27.50 -14.84
N GLU A 73 -2.83 -27.85 -16.12
CA GLU A 73 -3.72 -27.17 -17.05
C GLU A 73 -5.20 -27.26 -16.66
N LYS A 74 -5.58 -28.18 -15.76
CA LYS A 74 -6.95 -28.33 -15.27
C LYS A 74 -7.25 -27.47 -14.05
N LEU A 75 -6.26 -26.73 -13.53
CA LEU A 75 -6.45 -25.87 -12.38
C LEU A 75 -7.44 -24.74 -12.71
N ASP A 76 -8.62 -24.78 -12.09
CA ASP A 76 -9.72 -23.83 -12.30
C ASP A 76 -10.00 -22.96 -11.06
N VAL A 77 -9.26 -23.17 -9.96
CA VAL A 77 -9.40 -22.41 -8.71
C VAL A 77 -8.15 -21.57 -8.45
N LYS A 78 -8.36 -20.31 -8.06
CA LYS A 78 -7.30 -19.41 -7.60
C LYS A 78 -6.58 -20.03 -6.40
N PRO A 79 -5.27 -20.35 -6.48
CA PRO A 79 -4.57 -20.97 -5.38
C PRO A 79 -4.59 -20.08 -4.13
N PRO A 80 -4.98 -20.60 -2.95
CA PRO A 80 -5.04 -19.80 -1.72
C PRO A 80 -3.66 -19.29 -1.28
N GLN A 81 -2.60 -19.97 -1.71
CA GLN A 81 -1.21 -19.55 -1.48
C GLN A 81 -0.90 -18.18 -2.11
N LEU A 82 -1.56 -17.82 -3.22
CA LEU A 82 -1.33 -16.55 -3.91
C LEU A 82 -1.66 -15.33 -3.02
N GLU A 83 -2.63 -15.48 -2.12
CA GLU A 83 -3.06 -14.41 -1.21
C GLU A 83 -2.00 -14.11 -0.14
N LYS A 84 -1.16 -15.11 0.18
CA LYS A 84 -0.04 -14.99 1.13
C LYS A 84 1.15 -14.21 0.56
N ARG A 85 1.16 -13.89 -0.73
CA ARG A 85 2.16 -12.99 -1.36
C ARG A 85 2.00 -11.54 -0.87
N GLY A 86 0.84 -11.22 -0.27
CA GLY A 86 0.52 -9.93 0.35
C GLY A 86 0.28 -8.78 -0.65
N GLY A 87 0.08 -9.13 -1.92
CA GLY A 87 -0.46 -8.25 -2.96
C GLY A 87 -1.94 -8.50 -3.26
N ALA A 88 -2.69 -8.98 -2.28
CA ALA A 88 -4.13 -9.17 -2.44
C ALA A 88 -4.80 -7.83 -2.83
N TYR A 89 -5.81 -7.89 -3.70
CA TYR A 89 -6.60 -6.76 -4.21
C TYR A 89 -5.93 -5.80 -5.22
N TYR A 90 -4.64 -5.96 -5.56
CA TYR A 90 -4.04 -5.14 -6.62
C TYR A 90 -4.71 -5.35 -7.99
N SER A 91 -5.09 -6.58 -8.32
CA SER A 91 -5.81 -6.90 -9.55
C SER A 91 -7.17 -6.20 -9.61
N ASP A 92 -7.88 -6.15 -8.50
CA ASP A 92 -9.22 -5.55 -8.44
C ASP A 92 -9.12 -4.03 -8.57
N ALA A 93 -8.16 -3.40 -7.89
CA ALA A 93 -7.87 -1.98 -8.04
C ALA A 93 -7.50 -1.63 -9.49
N ALA A 94 -6.65 -2.44 -10.14
CA ALA A 94 -6.24 -2.24 -11.52
C ALA A 94 -7.41 -2.39 -12.51
N CYS A 95 -8.18 -3.47 -12.41
CA CYS A 95 -9.35 -3.71 -13.25
C CYS A 95 -10.41 -2.62 -13.08
N ASN A 96 -10.66 -2.18 -11.84
CA ASN A 96 -11.58 -1.08 -11.56
C ASN A 96 -11.09 0.24 -12.17
N LEU A 97 -9.81 0.56 -12.05
CA LEU A 97 -9.24 1.77 -12.65
C LEU A 97 -9.37 1.75 -14.18
N ILE A 98 -9.01 0.64 -14.82
CA ILE A 98 -9.14 0.47 -16.28
C ILE A 98 -10.59 0.62 -16.72
N SER A 99 -11.51 -0.03 -16.01
CA SER A 99 -12.95 0.05 -16.28
C SER A 99 -13.46 1.49 -16.18
N SER A 100 -13.01 2.24 -15.17
CA SER A 100 -13.40 3.63 -14.96
C SER A 100 -12.84 4.57 -16.02
N ILE A 101 -11.60 4.38 -16.46
CA ILE A 101 -11.00 5.14 -17.57
C ILE A 101 -11.76 4.85 -18.87
N TYR A 102 -11.99 3.58 -19.20
CA TYR A 102 -12.62 3.21 -20.47
C TYR A 102 -14.05 3.72 -20.57
N ASN A 103 -14.84 3.54 -19.50
CA ASN A 103 -16.26 3.88 -19.46
C ASN A 103 -16.55 5.33 -19.00
N ASP A 104 -15.51 6.14 -18.75
CA ASP A 104 -15.64 7.51 -18.22
C ASP A 104 -16.56 7.58 -16.98
N LYS A 105 -16.40 6.63 -16.03
CA LYS A 105 -17.32 6.49 -14.89
C LYS A 105 -17.31 7.70 -13.94
N LYS A 106 -16.21 8.46 -13.89
CA LYS A 106 -16.03 9.63 -13.02
C LYS A 106 -16.18 9.31 -11.53
N ASP A 107 -15.92 8.06 -11.15
CA ASP A 107 -15.80 7.67 -9.75
C ASP A 107 -14.47 8.16 -9.15
N ILE A 108 -14.39 8.12 -7.82
CA ILE A 108 -13.22 8.54 -7.06
C ILE A 108 -12.41 7.31 -6.67
N GLN A 109 -11.13 7.28 -7.03
CA GLN A 109 -10.20 6.23 -6.60
C GLN A 109 -8.91 6.86 -6.04
N VAL A 110 -8.24 6.14 -5.14
CA VAL A 110 -6.93 6.54 -4.61
C VAL A 110 -5.86 6.05 -5.58
N VAL A 111 -5.09 6.98 -6.15
CA VAL A 111 -4.11 6.69 -7.20
C VAL A 111 -2.85 7.52 -7.01
N ASN A 112 -1.74 7.02 -7.55
CA ASN A 112 -0.51 7.80 -7.70
C ASN A 112 -0.62 8.70 -8.94
N THR A 113 -0.53 10.02 -8.73
CA THR A 113 -0.61 11.02 -9.80
C THR A 113 0.23 12.25 -9.46
N LEU A 114 0.39 13.18 -10.41
CA LEU A 114 1.04 14.46 -10.14
C LEU A 114 0.19 15.29 -9.18
N ASN A 115 0.85 15.89 -8.20
CA ASN A 115 0.21 16.65 -7.13
C ASN A 115 -0.72 17.75 -7.65
N LYS A 116 -0.26 18.60 -8.58
CA LYS A 116 -1.02 19.72 -9.16
C LYS A 116 -1.87 20.49 -8.13
N GLY A 117 -1.27 20.82 -6.99
CA GLY A 117 -1.91 21.55 -5.89
C GLY A 117 -2.83 20.74 -4.97
N SER A 118 -2.86 19.41 -5.06
CA SER A 118 -3.68 18.54 -4.19
C SER A 118 -3.20 18.60 -2.73
N ILE A 119 -1.88 18.55 -2.52
CA ILE A 119 -1.19 18.72 -1.25
C ILE A 119 -0.34 19.99 -1.36
N ARG A 120 -0.70 21.02 -0.58
CA ARG A 120 -0.11 22.38 -0.65
C ARG A 120 1.39 22.41 -0.37
N ASP A 121 1.87 21.49 0.45
CA ASP A 121 3.26 21.46 0.87
C ASP A 121 4.20 20.83 -0.17
N PHE A 122 3.67 20.20 -1.23
CA PHE A 122 4.44 19.57 -2.31
C PHE A 122 4.38 20.39 -3.59
N LYS A 123 5.41 20.30 -4.43
CA LYS A 123 5.43 20.91 -5.77
C LYS A 123 4.42 20.19 -6.67
N ASP A 124 3.96 20.86 -7.72
CA ASP A 124 2.91 20.34 -8.60
C ASP A 124 3.34 19.12 -9.42
N GLU A 125 4.64 19.01 -9.68
CA GLU A 125 5.28 17.95 -10.47
C GLU A 125 5.66 16.73 -9.62
N GLN A 126 5.44 16.76 -8.30
CA GLN A 126 5.72 15.61 -7.43
C GLN A 126 4.60 14.58 -7.53
N ALA A 127 4.98 13.30 -7.60
CA ALA A 127 4.03 12.19 -7.49
C ALA A 127 3.51 12.09 -6.05
N VAL A 128 2.19 11.98 -5.92
CA VAL A 128 1.49 11.80 -4.64
C VAL A 128 0.39 10.76 -4.81
N GLU A 129 0.09 10.03 -3.74
CA GLU A 129 -1.05 9.13 -3.68
C GLU A 129 -2.26 9.85 -3.08
N VAL A 130 -3.25 10.18 -3.90
CA VAL A 130 -4.42 10.98 -3.49
C VAL A 130 -5.70 10.51 -4.16
N SER A 131 -6.84 10.80 -3.53
CA SER A 131 -8.16 10.59 -4.12
C SER A 131 -8.34 11.47 -5.36
N SER A 132 -8.63 10.83 -6.49
CA SER A 132 -8.79 11.50 -7.79
C SER A 132 -10.05 11.00 -8.49
N VAL A 133 -10.73 11.88 -9.24
CA VAL A 133 -11.81 11.46 -10.14
C VAL A 133 -11.23 10.89 -11.43
N ILE A 134 -11.65 9.68 -11.75
CA ILE A 134 -11.16 8.93 -12.89
C ILE A 134 -11.98 9.26 -14.12
N THR A 135 -11.35 9.86 -15.13
CA THR A 135 -11.99 10.19 -16.41
C THR A 135 -11.28 9.52 -17.57
N LYS A 136 -11.96 9.42 -18.72
CA LYS A 136 -11.37 8.90 -19.96
C LYS A 136 -10.16 9.72 -20.43
N LYS A 137 -10.18 11.03 -20.16
CA LYS A 137 -9.04 11.94 -20.37
C LYS A 137 -8.35 12.18 -19.04
N TRP A 138 -7.66 11.13 -18.56
CA TRP A 138 -6.93 11.08 -17.30
C TRP A 138 -6.07 12.32 -16.97
N SER A 139 -5.64 13.09 -17.98
CA SER A 139 -4.77 14.26 -17.86
C SER A 139 -5.29 15.43 -17.01
N LYS A 140 -6.57 15.44 -16.63
CA LYS A 140 -7.17 16.50 -15.80
C LYS A 140 -7.44 16.02 -14.38
N THR A 141 -6.44 16.23 -13.51
CA THR A 141 -6.57 16.06 -12.05
C THR A 141 -7.73 16.91 -11.54
N ASN A 142 -8.83 16.26 -11.17
CA ASN A 142 -9.97 16.91 -10.53
C ASN A 142 -9.74 16.90 -9.01
N LYS A 143 -9.68 18.11 -8.46
CA LYS A 143 -9.28 18.43 -7.08
C LYS A 143 -10.19 17.78 -6.04
N TYR A 144 -9.63 16.93 -5.17
CA TYR A 144 -10.23 16.64 -3.86
C TYR A 144 -9.26 17.08 -2.78
N ARG A 145 -9.72 17.97 -1.91
CA ARG A 145 -8.91 18.65 -0.90
C ARG A 145 -9.13 18.03 0.46
N ILE A 146 -8.29 17.08 0.87
CA ILE A 146 -8.24 16.62 2.25
C ILE A 146 -6.77 16.35 2.58
N PHE A 147 -6.09 17.25 3.29
CA PHE A 147 -4.89 16.86 4.03
C PHE A 147 -4.52 17.86 5.15
N THR A 148 -4.21 17.31 6.33
CA THR A 148 -3.67 17.98 7.52
C THR A 148 -2.14 18.00 7.46
N ARG A 149 -1.50 19.09 7.93
CA ARG A 149 -0.06 19.44 7.75
C ARG A 149 0.98 18.39 8.19
N PHE A 150 0.60 17.33 8.90
CA PHE A 150 1.56 16.43 9.56
C PHE A 150 2.19 15.38 8.65
N CYS A 151 1.43 14.74 7.75
CA CYS A 151 2.00 13.68 6.89
C CYS A 151 2.95 14.22 5.80
N ALA A 152 2.90 15.53 5.50
CA ALA A 152 3.82 16.14 4.54
C ALA A 152 5.29 16.11 5.00
N TRP A 153 5.55 16.07 6.31
CA TRP A 153 6.91 16.10 6.84
C TRP A 153 7.67 14.80 6.59
N ILE A 154 7.07 13.63 6.81
CA ILE A 154 7.71 12.32 6.61
C ILE A 154 8.19 12.15 5.16
N SER A 155 7.39 12.61 4.20
CA SER A 155 7.74 12.51 2.78
C SER A 155 8.76 13.57 2.32
N LYS A 156 8.85 14.73 2.99
CA LYS A 156 9.90 15.74 2.72
C LYS A 156 11.29 15.34 3.23
N SER A 157 11.36 14.60 4.34
CA SER A 157 12.64 14.14 4.92
C SER A 157 13.37 13.10 4.05
N ASN A 158 12.73 12.60 2.99
CA ASN A 158 13.23 11.54 2.11
C ASN A 158 13.68 12.01 0.70
N GLN A 159 13.98 13.30 0.49
CA GLN A 159 14.71 13.76 -0.71
C GLN A 159 16.21 13.39 -0.70
N ILE A 160 16.62 12.43 0.12
CA ILE A 160 17.97 11.86 0.15
C ILE A 160 17.86 10.34 -0.01
N ILE A 161 17.29 9.88 -1.13
CA ILE A 161 17.67 8.63 -1.83
C ILE A 161 17.48 8.88 -3.32
#